data_AF-A0A945Q4U5-F1
#
_entry.id   AF-A0A945Q4U5-F1
#
_cell.length_a   1.000
_cell.length_b   1.000
_cell.length_c   1.000
_cell.angle_alpha   90.00
_cell.angle_beta   90.00
_cell.angle_gamma   90.00
#
_symmetry.space_group_name_H-M   'P 1'
#
loop_
_entity.id
_entity.type
_entity.pdbx_description
1 polymer ?
#
loop_
_entity_poly.entity_id
_entity_poly.type
_entity_poly.pdbx_seq_one_letter_code
_entity_poly.pdbx_strand_id
1 'polypeptide(L)'
;MEENKLTRINKFLSEIGYCSRRAADKLIEQGRVKINGEIPLMGTKVSDEDEVSVNGKVVHRAKKKKMVYIAFNKPVGIVCTTDQMREKNNIIDYIN
;
A
#
# COMPACT_ATOMS: atom_id res chain seq x y z
N MET A 1 -18.02 14.80 12.85
CA MET A 1 -18.09 15.00 11.40
C MET A 1 -16.91 14.26 10.81
N GLU A 2 -17.13 13.08 10.24
CA GLU A 2 -16.06 12.35 9.55
C GLU A 2 -15.71 13.15 8.29
N GLU A 3 -14.52 13.75 8.28
CA GLU A 3 -13.99 14.39 7.08
C GLU A 3 -14.02 13.36 5.95
N ASN A 4 -14.76 13.66 4.89
CA ASN A 4 -14.81 12.83 3.69
C ASN A 4 -13.46 12.94 2.98
N LYS A 5 -12.47 12.22 3.52
CA LYS A 5 -11.05 12.41 3.22
C LYS A 5 -10.69 11.61 1.99
N LEU A 6 -10.99 12.21 0.84
CA LEU A 6 -10.58 11.74 -0.48
C LEU A 6 -9.07 11.45 -0.50
N THR A 7 -8.74 10.16 -0.52
CA THR A 7 -7.37 9.66 -0.50
C THR A 7 -7.02 9.13 -1.88
N ARG A 8 -5.84 9.46 -2.43
CA ARG A 8 -5.43 8.88 -3.72
C ARG A 8 -5.38 7.36 -3.63
N ILE A 9 -5.86 6.68 -4.66
CA ILE A 9 -5.93 5.21 -4.71
C ILE A 9 -4.58 4.53 -4.43
N ASN A 10 -3.46 5.09 -4.90
CA ASN A 10 -2.13 4.56 -4.64
C ASN A 10 -1.70 4.70 -3.17
N LYS A 11 -2.12 5.78 -2.50
CA LYS A 11 -1.95 5.95 -1.06
C LYS A 11 -2.87 5.00 -0.29
N PHE A 12 -4.12 4.85 -0.72
CA PHE A 12 -5.08 3.92 -0.11
C PHE A 12 -4.56 2.48 -0.12
N LEU A 13 -4.14 1.97 -1.28
CA LEU A 13 -3.58 0.62 -1.43
C LEU A 13 -2.30 0.40 -0.60
N SER A 14 -1.51 1.45 -0.44
CA SER A 14 -0.31 1.44 0.41
C SER A 14 -0.64 1.44 1.90
N GLU A 15 -1.64 2.22 2.33
CA GLU A 15 -2.04 2.31 3.74
C GLU A 15 -2.67 1.01 4.24
N ILE A 16 -3.48 0.35 3.42
CA ILE A 16 -4.03 -0.97 3.76
C ILE A 16 -2.94 -2.06 3.76
N GLY A 17 -1.76 -1.78 3.19
CA GLY A 17 -0.61 -2.69 3.15
C GLY A 17 -0.67 -3.72 2.03
N TYR A 18 -1.46 -3.45 0.97
CA TYR A 18 -1.55 -4.36 -0.17
C TYR A 18 -0.27 -4.31 -1.01
N CYS A 19 0.25 -3.11 -1.30
CA CYS A 19 1.49 -2.95 -2.06
C CYS A 19 2.10 -1.55 -1.86
N SER A 20 3.30 -1.30 -2.39
CA SER A 20 3.89 0.04 -2.38
C SER A 20 3.13 1.00 -3.30
N ARG A 21 3.27 2.31 -3.10
CA ARG A 21 2.60 3.32 -3.96
C ARG A 21 2.91 3.13 -5.45
N ARG A 22 4.17 2.84 -5.79
CA ARG A 22 4.58 2.59 -7.19
C ARG A 22 4.01 1.28 -7.74
N ALA A 23 3.92 0.23 -6.92
CA ALA A 23 3.29 -1.00 -7.33
C ALA A 23 1.77 -0.81 -7.55
N ALA A 24 1.13 0.02 -6.74
CA ALA A 24 -0.27 0.39 -6.92
C ALA A 24 -0.50 1.10 -8.27
N ASP A 25 0.36 2.06 -8.63
CA ASP A 25 0.27 2.75 -9.93
C ASP A 25 0.37 1.75 -11.10
N LYS A 26 1.28 0.77 -11.03
CA LYS A 26 1.38 -0.31 -12.04
C LYS A 26 0.13 -1.18 -12.12
N LEU A 27 -0.50 -1.49 -10.98
CA LEU A 27 -1.73 -2.29 -10.96
C LEU A 27 -2.92 -1.54 -11.57
N ILE A 28 -2.97 -0.22 -11.37
CA ILE A 28 -3.98 0.66 -11.97
C ILE A 28 -3.78 0.72 -13.49
N GLU A 29 -2.53 0.91 -13.94
CA GLU A 29 -2.17 0.92 -15.37
C GLU A 29 -2.53 -0.39 -16.07
N GLN A 30 -2.41 -1.52 -15.36
CA GLN A 30 -2.79 -2.84 -15.85
C GLN A 30 -4.31 -3.11 -15.81
N GLY A 31 -5.13 -2.15 -15.36
CA GLY A 31 -6.58 -2.34 -15.21
C GLY A 31 -6.98 -3.39 -14.17
N ARG A 32 -6.06 -3.72 -13.24
CA ARG A 32 -6.27 -4.74 -12.19
C ARG A 32 -6.97 -4.19 -10.95
N VAL A 33 -7.07 -2.87 -10.85
CA VAL A 33 -7.79 -2.17 -9.78
C VAL A 33 -9.14 -1.71 -10.33
N LYS A 34 -10.21 -1.91 -9.57
CA LYS A 34 -11.53 -1.36 -9.86
C LYS A 34 -12.07 -0.62 -8.65
N ILE A 35 -12.73 0.50 -8.88
CA ILE A 35 -13.45 1.29 -7.87
C ILE A 35 -14.92 1.24 -8.25
N ASN A 36 -15.78 0.72 -7.39
CA ASN A 36 -17.22 0.58 -7.64
C ASN A 36 -17.53 -0.14 -8.98
N GLY A 37 -16.67 -1.06 -9.41
CA GLY A 37 -16.80 -1.81 -10.66
C GLY A 37 -16.10 -1.19 -11.88
N GLU A 38 -15.66 0.07 -11.81
CA GLU A 38 -15.00 0.78 -12.92
C GLU A 38 -13.47 0.83 -12.75
N ILE A 39 -12.73 0.85 -13.86
CA ILE A 39 -11.26 0.96 -13.84
C ILE A 39 -10.89 2.44 -13.64
N PRO A 40 -10.21 2.80 -12.53
CA PRO A 40 -9.85 4.18 -12.29
C PRO A 40 -8.65 4.64 -13.11
N LEU A 41 -8.56 5.94 -13.34
CA LEU A 41 -7.38 6.58 -13.89
C LEU A 41 -6.28 6.76 -12.82
N MET A 42 -5.05 6.96 -13.27
CA MET A 42 -3.97 7.32 -12.35
C MET A 42 -4.29 8.63 -11.62
N GLY A 43 -4.16 8.61 -10.29
CA GLY A 43 -4.41 9.79 -9.46
C GLY A 43 -5.86 9.96 -8.99
N THR A 44 -6.77 9.04 -9.36
CA THR A 44 -8.15 9.02 -8.83
C THR A 44 -8.12 8.96 -7.30
N LYS A 45 -9.03 9.72 -6.69
CA LYS A 45 -9.22 9.73 -5.23
C LYS A 45 -10.40 8.84 -4.88
N VAL A 46 -10.25 8.07 -3.81
CA VAL A 46 -11.28 7.23 -3.20
C VAL A 46 -11.67 7.80 -1.85
N SER A 47 -12.95 7.72 -1.55
CA SER A 47 -13.49 7.88 -0.21
C SER A 47 -13.41 6.55 0.56
N ASP A 48 -13.73 6.60 1.86
CA ASP A 48 -13.86 5.39 2.68
C ASP A 48 -15.15 4.59 2.37
N GLU A 49 -16.08 5.19 1.63
CA GLU A 49 -17.34 4.58 1.21
C GLU A 49 -17.20 3.83 -0.13
N ASP A 50 -16.16 4.13 -0.91
CA ASP A 50 -15.93 3.51 -2.21
C ASP A 50 -15.41 2.08 -2.09
N GLU A 51 -15.99 1.16 -2.87
CA GLU A 51 -15.55 -0.22 -2.93
C GLU A 51 -14.36 -0.36 -3.88
N VAL A 52 -13.16 -0.50 -3.31
CA VAL A 52 -11.95 -0.79 -4.07
C VAL A 52 -11.74 -2.31 -4.15
N SER A 53 -11.58 -2.84 -5.36
CA SER A 53 -11.18 -4.22 -5.59
C SER A 53 -9.90 -4.31 -6.41
N VAL A 54 -9.04 -5.26 -6.06
CA VAL A 54 -7.79 -5.55 -6.78
C VAL A 54 -7.81 -7.02 -7.20
N ASN A 55 -7.68 -7.30 -8.49
CA ASN A 55 -7.78 -8.65 -9.06
C ASN A 55 -9.08 -9.39 -8.63
N GLY A 56 -10.19 -8.66 -8.51
CA GLY A 56 -11.48 -9.22 -8.08
C GLY A 56 -11.60 -9.49 -6.57
N LYS A 57 -10.56 -9.18 -5.77
CA LYS A 57 -10.64 -9.21 -4.31
C LYS A 57 -10.93 -7.80 -3.79
N VAL A 58 -12.04 -7.66 -3.08
CA VAL A 58 -12.40 -6.41 -2.41
C VAL A 58 -11.39 -6.15 -1.29
N VAL A 59 -10.80 -4.96 -1.31
CA VAL A 59 -9.84 -4.51 -0.31
C VAL A 59 -10.48 -3.40 0.51
N HIS A 60 -10.57 -3.60 1.82
CA HIS A 60 -11.15 -2.62 2.74
C HIS A 60 -10.09 -2.06 3.67
N ARG A 61 -10.32 -0.82 4.11
CA ARG A 61 -9.52 -0.21 5.17
C ARG A 61 -9.77 -1.01 6.45
N ALA A 62 -8.82 -1.85 6.83
CA ALA A 62 -8.89 -2.55 8.11
C ALA A 62 -9.03 -1.50 9.24
N LYS A 63 -10.10 -1.62 10.04
CA LYS A 63 -10.38 -0.72 11.17
C LYS A 63 -9.12 -0.57 12.02
N LYS A 64 -8.59 0.66 12.10
CA LYS A 64 -7.44 1.09 12.91
C LYS A 64 -6.29 0.07 12.92
N LYS A 65 -5.40 0.14 11.92
CA LYS A 65 -4.07 -0.49 12.02
C LYS A 65 -3.42 -0.08 13.34
N LYS A 66 -3.06 -1.05 14.17
CA LYS A 66 -2.21 -0.81 15.35
C LYS A 66 -0.92 -0.17 14.84
N MET A 67 -0.58 1.01 15.36
CA MET A 67 0.69 1.63 15.05
C MET A 67 1.80 0.78 15.66
N VAL A 68 2.78 0.38 14.84
CA VAL A 68 3.93 -0.41 15.27
C VAL A 68 5.16 0.49 15.19
N TYR A 69 5.84 0.68 16.32
CA TYR A 69 7.06 1.46 16.43
C TYR A 69 8.18 0.54 16.90
N ILE A 70 9.29 0.52 16.17
CA ILE A 70 10.47 -0.32 16.47
C ILE A 70 11.68 0.60 16.54
N ALA A 71 12.44 0.51 17.63
CA ALA A 71 13.77 1.09 17.72
C ALA A 71 14.79 0.02 17.32
N PHE A 72 15.61 0.30 16.31
CA PHE A 72 16.56 -0.67 15.76
C PHE A 72 17.96 -0.08 15.66
N ASN A 73 18.91 -0.66 16.40
CA ASN A 73 20.32 -0.34 16.26
C ASN A 73 20.92 -1.17 15.13
N LYS A 74 20.96 -0.57 13.94
CA LYS A 74 21.36 -1.26 12.71
C LYS A 74 22.87 -1.57 12.70
N PRO A 75 23.29 -2.85 12.57
CA PRO A 75 24.71 -3.20 12.46
C PRO A 75 25.30 -2.85 11.09
N VAL A 76 26.63 -2.86 11.03
CA VAL A 76 27.40 -2.70 9.78
C VAL A 76 27.08 -3.86 8.84
N GLY A 77 26.91 -3.57 7.54
CA GLY A 77 26.64 -4.58 6.51
C GLY A 77 25.15 -4.77 6.14
N ILE A 78 24.21 -4.25 6.94
CA ILE A 78 22.79 -4.23 6.58
C ILE A 78 22.49 -3.02 5.68
N VAL A 79 21.50 -3.12 4.79
CA VAL A 79 21.12 -2.06 3.86
C VAL A 79 19.69 -1.60 4.14
N CYS A 80 19.49 -0.28 4.22
CA CYS A 80 18.17 0.32 4.41
C CYS A 80 17.37 0.32 3.10
N THR A 81 16.82 -0.84 2.75
CA THR A 81 15.98 -1.00 1.55
C THR A 81 14.82 -1.94 1.82
N THR A 82 13.73 -1.76 1.09
CA THR A 82 12.61 -2.71 1.07
C THR A 82 12.71 -3.72 -0.08
N ASP A 83 13.80 -3.69 -0.85
CA ASP A 83 14.03 -4.58 -1.98
C ASP A 83 14.62 -5.90 -1.51
N GLN A 84 13.78 -6.93 -1.42
CA GLN A 84 14.16 -8.29 -1.03
C GLN A 84 14.75 -9.11 -2.18
N MET A 85 14.61 -8.67 -3.45
CA MET A 85 15.04 -9.45 -4.60
C MET A 85 16.51 -9.20 -4.94
N ARG A 86 16.96 -7.95 -4.83
CA ARG A 86 18.32 -7.55 -5.23
C ARG A 86 19.29 -7.44 -4.06
N GLU A 87 18.78 -7.21 -2.85
CA GLU A 87 19.60 -7.01 -1.65
C GLU A 87 19.30 -8.07 -0.60
N LYS A 88 20.25 -8.99 -0.42
CA LYS A 88 20.12 -10.09 0.55
C LYS A 88 20.29 -9.61 1.99
N ASN A 89 21.00 -8.50 2.20
CA ASN A 89 21.24 -7.94 3.53
C ASN A 89 20.28 -6.76 3.82
N ASN A 90 19.01 -6.86 3.42
CA ASN A 90 18.06 -5.79 3.63
C ASN A 90 17.54 -5.72 5.08
N ILE A 91 17.15 -4.53 5.50
CA ILE A 91 16.67 -4.27 6.87
C ILE A 91 15.36 -4.98 7.20
N ILE A 92 14.50 -5.28 6.23
CA ILE A 92 13.20 -5.92 6.48
C ILE A 92 13.42 -7.37 6.90
N ASP A 93 14.24 -8.11 6.14
CA ASP A 93 14.54 -9.52 6.41
C ASP A 93 15.39 -9.69 7.68
N TYR A 94 16.16 -8.66 8.07
CA TYR A 94 16.91 -8.69 9.33
C TYR A 94 16.03 -8.51 10.58
N ILE A 95 14.92 -7.77 10.46
CA ILE A 95 14.04 -7.46 11.60
C ILE A 95 12.95 -8.53 11.81
N ASN A 96 12.56 -9.26 10.75
CA ASN A 96 11.56 -10.34 10.81
C ASN A 96 12.19 -11.70 11.17
#